data_AF-A0A9D3NX89-F1
#
_entry.id   AF-A0A9D3NX89-F1
#
_cell.length_a   1.000
_cell.length_b   1.000
_cell.length_c   1.000
_cell.angle_alpha   90.00
_cell.angle_beta   90.00
_cell.angle_gamma   90.00
#
_symmetry.space_group_name_H-M   'P 1'
#
loop_
_entity.id
_entity.type
_entity.pdbx_description
1 polymer ?
#
loop_
_entity_poly.entity_id
_entity_poly.type
_entity_poly.pdbx_seq_one_letter_code
_entity_poly.pdbx_strand_id
1 'polypeptide(L)'
;MRGSAAEPAGKHPGPAGGLLLGRSTLDSTECASSAEGGQGLVQLSSRATAFRLQFIQRLLTGPGDLVWRAAASGLLRTVQGLGLDRALFLMDTKMLDISGLPDFYRGFFKIWNCFKKQNKGCRTLHWPLEEPLVYSGRLDISSVTIPALSRTLISSGIITLRELVNIAGSDLSRAEDLAARMGLRSLRVVNQLLHRWKSALTSEERVQLMDYSHTETGPTEDEPFPQLNISPDLDGCAGPLLECRGEGEMDFGKET
;
A
#
# COMPACT_ATOMS: atom_id res chain seq x y z
N MET A 1 -54.03 0.23 30.28
CA MET A 1 -54.78 -0.99 30.68
C MET A 1 -55.26 -1.68 29.41
N ARG A 2 -55.09 -3.01 29.33
CA ARG A 2 -55.74 -4.08 28.49
C ARG A 2 -56.59 -3.61 27.30
N GLY A 3 -56.47 -4.11 26.06
CA GLY A 3 -56.37 -5.49 25.56
C GLY A 3 -57.36 -5.60 24.39
N SER A 4 -56.92 -5.95 23.17
CA SER A 4 -57.10 -7.26 22.51
C SER A 4 -58.34 -7.41 21.59
N ALA A 5 -58.04 -7.82 20.35
CA ALA A 5 -58.76 -8.76 19.47
C ALA A 5 -59.96 -8.32 18.59
N ALA A 6 -59.80 -8.58 17.29
CA ALA A 6 -60.58 -9.53 16.47
C ALA A 6 -61.20 -8.98 15.16
N GLU A 7 -60.75 -9.59 14.06
CA GLU A 7 -61.30 -9.63 12.70
C GLU A 7 -62.66 -10.39 12.68
N PRO A 8 -63.49 -10.28 11.61
CA PRO A 8 -63.44 -11.36 10.61
C PRO A 8 -63.76 -10.96 9.15
N ALA A 9 -63.36 -11.88 8.26
CA ALA A 9 -63.51 -11.91 6.81
C ALA A 9 -64.95 -12.20 6.29
N GLY A 10 -65.20 -11.83 5.03
CA GLY A 10 -66.36 -12.25 4.22
C GLY A 10 -66.12 -12.01 2.72
N LYS A 11 -66.48 -12.98 1.88
CA LYS A 11 -65.94 -13.30 0.53
C LYS A 11 -67.02 -13.18 -0.57
N HIS A 12 -66.62 -12.82 -1.80
CA HIS A 12 -67.21 -13.10 -3.15
C HIS A 12 -68.52 -12.40 -3.62
N PRO A 13 -68.91 -12.43 -4.93
CA PRO A 13 -68.17 -12.41 -6.23
C PRO A 13 -68.83 -11.60 -7.41
N GLY A 14 -68.04 -11.20 -8.44
CA GLY A 14 -68.33 -11.05 -9.91
C GLY A 14 -69.58 -10.27 -10.45
N PRO A 15 -69.81 -10.12 -11.79
CA PRO A 15 -68.99 -10.51 -12.96
C PRO A 15 -68.96 -9.52 -14.19
N ALA A 16 -68.09 -9.85 -15.17
CA ALA A 16 -68.23 -9.86 -16.65
C ALA A 16 -68.29 -8.59 -17.56
N GLY A 17 -67.41 -8.63 -18.59
CA GLY A 17 -67.50 -8.01 -19.93
C GLY A 17 -66.19 -7.32 -20.34
N GLY A 18 -65.37 -7.68 -21.34
CA GLY A 18 -65.43 -8.65 -22.42
C GLY A 18 -65.30 -7.96 -23.79
N LEU A 19 -64.11 -7.94 -24.44
CA LEU A 19 -63.91 -8.01 -25.92
C LEU A 19 -62.42 -7.89 -26.37
N LEU A 20 -61.87 -9.05 -26.77
CA LEU A 20 -60.98 -9.40 -27.91
C LEU A 20 -60.37 -8.28 -28.80
N LEU A 21 -59.06 -8.30 -29.08
CA LEU A 21 -58.35 -9.03 -30.17
C LEU A 21 -56.92 -8.46 -30.35
N GLY A 22 -55.89 -9.29 -30.54
CA GLY A 22 -54.55 -8.83 -30.93
C GLY A 22 -53.42 -9.81 -30.64
N ARG A 23 -53.33 -10.85 -31.48
CA ARG A 23 -52.31 -11.91 -31.46
C ARG A 23 -51.04 -11.38 -32.15
N SER A 24 -49.91 -11.39 -31.46
CA SER A 24 -48.58 -11.46 -32.11
C SER A 24 -47.63 -12.26 -31.22
N THR A 25 -47.56 -13.53 -31.56
CA THR A 25 -46.45 -14.44 -31.28
C THR A 25 -45.15 -13.82 -31.78
N LEU A 26 -44.16 -13.65 -30.90
CA LEU A 26 -42.76 -13.73 -31.28
C LEU A 26 -42.02 -14.46 -30.16
N ASP A 27 -41.33 -15.50 -30.61
CA ASP A 27 -40.69 -16.57 -29.87
C ASP A 27 -39.79 -16.11 -28.74
N SER A 28 -39.98 -16.77 -27.60
CA SER A 28 -38.89 -17.05 -26.66
C SER A 28 -38.14 -18.28 -27.18
N THR A 29 -37.07 -18.05 -27.95
CA THR A 29 -36.03 -19.04 -28.21
C THR A 29 -34.69 -18.33 -28.27
N GLU A 30 -33.75 -18.77 -27.42
CA GLU A 30 -32.32 -18.97 -27.70
C GLU A 30 -31.56 -17.85 -28.46
N CYS A 31 -30.48 -17.25 -27.96
CA CYS A 31 -29.33 -17.83 -27.28
C CYS A 31 -28.64 -16.74 -26.45
N ALA A 32 -28.36 -17.03 -25.18
CA ALA A 32 -27.23 -16.38 -24.51
C ALA A 32 -25.96 -16.86 -25.22
N SER A 33 -25.32 -15.96 -25.96
CA SER A 33 -24.04 -16.17 -26.63
C SER A 33 -22.96 -16.48 -25.59
N SER A 34 -22.61 -17.76 -25.45
CA SER A 34 -21.51 -18.26 -24.61
C SER A 34 -20.09 -17.79 -25.02
N ALA A 35 -19.96 -16.68 -25.76
CA ALA A 35 -18.70 -16.09 -26.21
C ALA A 35 -18.41 -14.69 -25.61
N GLU A 36 -19.42 -13.96 -25.12
CA GLU A 36 -19.23 -12.60 -24.56
C GLU A 36 -19.00 -12.57 -23.04
N GLY A 37 -19.34 -13.66 -22.33
CA GLY A 37 -19.20 -13.73 -20.88
C GLY A 37 -17.76 -13.54 -20.38
N GLY A 38 -16.76 -13.98 -21.15
CA GLY A 38 -15.35 -13.85 -20.80
C GLY A 38 -14.80 -12.43 -21.00
N GLN A 39 -15.18 -11.74 -22.08
CA GLN A 39 -14.68 -10.41 -22.40
C GLN A 39 -15.24 -9.35 -21.43
N GLY A 40 -16.51 -9.47 -21.04
CA GLY A 40 -17.10 -8.61 -20.01
C GLY A 40 -16.38 -8.73 -18.66
N LEU A 41 -16.05 -9.96 -18.23
CA LEU A 41 -15.32 -10.20 -16.97
C LEU A 41 -13.89 -9.64 -17.00
N VAL A 42 -13.20 -9.72 -18.14
CA VAL A 42 -11.87 -9.10 -18.34
C VAL A 42 -11.96 -7.57 -18.25
N GLN A 43 -13.03 -6.97 -18.78
CA GLN A 43 -13.25 -5.53 -18.68
C GLN A 43 -13.60 -5.07 -17.26
N LEU A 44 -14.38 -5.85 -16.49
CA LEU A 44 -14.67 -5.51 -15.10
C LEU A 44 -13.44 -5.64 -14.20
N SER A 45 -12.65 -6.70 -14.36
CA SER A 45 -11.44 -6.93 -13.57
C SER A 45 -10.35 -5.89 -13.87
N SER A 46 -10.17 -5.50 -15.13
CA SER A 46 -9.28 -4.41 -15.53
C SER A 46 -9.74 -3.06 -14.97
N ARG A 47 -11.05 -2.74 -15.04
CA ARG A 47 -11.59 -1.51 -14.44
C ARG A 47 -11.41 -1.46 -12.93
N ALA A 48 -11.65 -2.57 -12.22
CA ALA A 48 -11.43 -2.66 -10.79
C ALA A 48 -9.94 -2.47 -10.43
N THR A 49 -9.05 -2.96 -11.27
CA THR A 49 -7.59 -2.81 -11.10
C THR A 49 -7.16 -1.36 -11.33
N ALA A 50 -7.62 -0.73 -12.42
CA ALA A 50 -7.36 0.68 -12.71
C ALA A 50 -7.89 1.59 -11.60
N PHE A 51 -9.09 1.33 -11.08
CA PHE A 51 -9.66 2.10 -9.97
C PHE A 51 -8.79 2.02 -8.71
N ARG A 52 -8.32 0.84 -8.34
CA ARG A 52 -7.42 0.66 -7.19
C ARG A 52 -6.07 1.35 -7.40
N LEU A 53 -5.53 1.32 -8.61
CA LEU A 53 -4.29 2.04 -8.92
C LEU A 53 -4.47 3.56 -8.79
N GLN A 54 -5.57 4.12 -9.31
CA GLN A 54 -5.94 5.52 -9.11
C GLN A 54 -6.12 5.85 -7.62
N PHE A 55 -6.68 4.92 -6.84
CA PHE A 55 -6.82 5.10 -5.40
C PHE A 55 -5.47 5.14 -4.70
N ILE A 56 -4.54 4.25 -5.05
CA ILE A 56 -3.15 4.29 -4.55
C ILE A 56 -2.49 5.61 -4.94
N GLN A 57 -2.65 6.05 -6.19
CA GLN A 57 -2.12 7.34 -6.65
C GLN A 57 -2.66 8.49 -5.80
N ARG A 58 -3.97 8.58 -5.59
CA ARG A 58 -4.55 9.63 -4.74
C ARG A 58 -4.14 9.51 -3.27
N LEU A 59 -3.95 8.30 -2.77
CA LEU A 59 -3.47 8.06 -1.41
C LEU A 59 -2.05 8.63 -1.23
N LEU A 60 -1.16 8.37 -2.19
CA LEU A 60 0.26 8.73 -2.12
C LEU A 60 0.51 10.18 -2.56
N THR A 61 0.02 10.60 -3.71
CA THR A 61 0.35 11.89 -4.35
C THR A 61 -0.82 12.86 -4.47
N GLY A 62 -2.03 12.45 -4.10
CA GLY A 62 -3.22 13.31 -4.18
C GLY A 62 -3.22 14.47 -3.17
N PRO A 63 -4.17 15.40 -3.29
CA PRO A 63 -4.25 16.60 -2.45
C PRO A 63 -4.48 16.27 -0.96
N GLY A 64 -3.98 17.09 -0.04
CA GLY A 64 -3.99 16.86 1.42
C GLY A 64 -5.37 16.73 2.06
N ASP A 65 -6.38 17.33 1.45
CA ASP A 65 -7.76 17.52 1.95
C ASP A 65 -8.68 16.29 1.79
N LEU A 66 -8.16 15.17 1.29
CA LEU A 66 -8.92 13.93 1.13
C LEU A 66 -9.34 13.37 2.51
N VAL A 67 -10.61 13.57 2.88
CA VAL A 67 -11.19 13.11 4.15
C VAL A 67 -11.03 11.62 4.43
N TRP A 68 -10.97 10.79 3.40
CA TRP A 68 -10.80 9.34 3.54
C TRP A 68 -9.34 8.93 3.77
N ARG A 69 -8.36 9.80 3.51
CA ARG A 69 -6.93 9.47 3.63
C ARG A 69 -6.58 9.10 5.07
N ALA A 70 -7.06 9.86 6.05
CA ALA A 70 -6.81 9.57 7.46
C ALA A 70 -7.33 8.19 7.87
N ALA A 71 -8.53 7.82 7.41
CA ALA A 71 -9.10 6.50 7.65
C ALA A 71 -8.28 5.38 6.97
N ALA A 72 -7.85 5.60 5.71
CA ALA A 72 -6.99 4.68 5.00
C ALA A 72 -5.64 4.51 5.72
N SER A 73 -4.97 5.60 6.11
CA SER A 73 -3.73 5.57 6.88
C SER A 73 -3.92 4.83 8.21
N GLY A 74 -5.03 5.07 8.92
CA GLY A 74 -5.35 4.38 10.17
C GLY A 74 -5.43 2.86 9.99
N LEU A 75 -6.05 2.39 8.90
CA LEU A 75 -6.07 0.96 8.56
C LEU A 75 -4.68 0.44 8.19
N LEU A 76 -3.92 1.18 7.38
CA LEU A 76 -2.57 0.76 6.97
C LEU A 76 -1.60 0.62 8.14
N ARG A 77 -1.68 1.51 9.15
CA ARG A 77 -0.85 1.44 10.37
C ARG A 77 -1.03 0.15 11.16
N THR A 78 -2.13 -0.59 10.93
CA THR A 78 -2.38 -1.89 11.56
C THR A 78 -1.59 -3.05 10.94
N VAL A 79 -1.01 -2.85 9.75
CA VAL A 79 -0.28 -3.91 9.02
C VAL A 79 0.91 -4.39 9.83
N GLN A 80 0.82 -5.65 10.27
CA GLN A 80 1.89 -6.40 10.95
C GLN A 80 2.48 -5.68 12.17
N GLY A 81 1.74 -4.75 12.78
CA GLY A 81 2.21 -3.95 13.91
C GLY A 81 3.39 -3.01 13.58
N LEU A 82 3.63 -2.71 12.30
CA LEU A 82 4.72 -1.83 11.87
C LEU A 82 4.44 -0.36 12.16
N GLY A 83 3.18 0.04 12.29
CA GLY A 83 2.80 1.43 12.54
C GLY A 83 2.98 2.36 11.34
N LEU A 84 3.29 1.82 10.16
CA LEU A 84 3.53 2.58 8.93
C LEU A 84 2.25 2.77 8.11
N ASP A 85 2.13 3.89 7.40
CA ASP A 85 1.04 4.16 6.47
C ASP A 85 1.49 4.15 4.99
N ARG A 86 1.84 5.31 4.44
CA ARG A 86 2.33 5.49 3.07
C ARG A 86 3.71 4.86 2.90
N ALA A 87 4.54 4.86 3.95
CA ALA A 87 5.87 4.23 3.92
C ALA A 87 5.83 2.73 3.60
N LEU A 88 4.70 2.04 3.82
CA LEU A 88 4.52 0.63 3.39
C LEU A 88 4.76 0.44 1.89
N PHE A 89 4.48 1.46 1.08
CA PHE A 89 4.65 1.40 -0.38
C PHE A 89 6.11 1.55 -0.83
N LEU A 90 7.03 1.87 0.08
CA LEU A 90 8.48 1.89 -0.16
C LEU A 90 9.14 0.51 0.06
N MET A 91 8.42 -0.45 0.64
CA MET A 91 8.91 -1.77 1.00
C MET A 91 8.60 -2.81 -0.08
N ASP A 92 9.19 -4.01 0.03
CA ASP A 92 8.67 -5.17 -0.70
C ASP A 92 7.39 -5.68 -0.05
N THR A 93 6.27 -5.23 -0.61
CA THR A 93 4.95 -5.57 -0.08
C THR A 93 4.56 -7.03 -0.27
N LYS A 94 5.37 -7.86 -0.95
CA LYS A 94 5.21 -9.33 -1.01
C LYS A 94 5.56 -9.99 0.33
N MET A 95 6.37 -9.34 1.16
CA MET A 95 6.83 -9.85 2.47
C MET A 95 5.88 -9.49 3.64
N LEU A 96 4.90 -8.62 3.40
CA LEU A 96 3.98 -8.13 4.42
C LEU A 96 2.81 -9.10 4.65
N ASP A 97 2.48 -9.34 5.92
CA ASP A 97 1.22 -9.99 6.26
C ASP A 97 0.07 -8.98 6.22
N ILE A 98 -0.71 -9.06 5.13
CA ILE A 98 -1.88 -8.20 4.88
C ILE A 98 -3.21 -8.91 5.18
N SER A 99 -3.20 -10.08 5.80
CA SER A 99 -4.41 -10.87 6.08
C SER A 99 -5.44 -10.13 6.94
N GLY A 100 -4.97 -9.26 7.86
CA GLY A 100 -5.81 -8.43 8.72
C GLY A 100 -6.50 -7.26 8.04
N LEU A 101 -6.14 -6.91 6.81
CA LEU A 101 -6.75 -5.77 6.09
C LEU A 101 -8.05 -6.16 5.39
N PRO A 102 -9.03 -5.24 5.22
CA PRO A 102 -10.18 -5.47 4.36
C PRO A 102 -9.77 -5.82 2.91
N ASP A 103 -10.60 -6.61 2.22
CA ASP A 103 -10.33 -7.08 0.84
C ASP A 103 -9.96 -5.96 -0.14
N PHE A 104 -10.59 -4.81 0.02
CA PHE A 104 -10.32 -3.64 -0.78
C PHE A 104 -8.85 -3.20 -0.70
N TYR A 105 -8.31 -3.06 0.52
CA TYR A 105 -6.93 -2.65 0.77
C TYR A 105 -5.92 -3.77 0.49
N ARG A 106 -6.29 -5.03 0.70
CA ARG A 106 -5.48 -6.16 0.22
C ARG A 106 -5.27 -6.09 -1.30
N GLY A 107 -6.28 -5.64 -2.03
CA GLY A 107 -6.21 -5.39 -3.46
C GLY A 107 -5.15 -4.34 -3.84
N PHE A 108 -4.83 -3.39 -2.96
CA PHE A 108 -3.84 -2.35 -3.25
C PHE A 108 -2.45 -2.96 -3.35
N PHE A 109 -2.06 -3.76 -2.36
CA PHE A 109 -0.76 -4.42 -2.34
C PHE A 109 -0.60 -5.43 -3.48
N LYS A 110 -1.68 -6.15 -3.83
CA LYS A 110 -1.67 -7.04 -5.00
C LYS A 110 -1.31 -6.29 -6.29
N ILE A 111 -1.92 -5.13 -6.51
CA ILE A 111 -1.69 -4.32 -7.72
C ILE A 111 -0.35 -3.61 -7.64
N TRP A 112 0.00 -3.08 -6.47
CA TRP A 112 1.30 -2.46 -6.24
C TRP A 112 2.43 -3.43 -6.53
N ASN A 113 2.29 -4.71 -6.16
CA ASN A 113 3.26 -5.77 -6.43
C ASN A 113 3.47 -6.09 -7.92
N CYS A 114 2.60 -5.62 -8.81
CA CYS A 114 2.75 -5.78 -10.27
C CYS A 114 3.73 -4.77 -10.89
N PHE A 115 4.37 -3.91 -10.09
CA PHE A 115 5.28 -2.89 -10.60
C PHE A 115 6.65 -2.95 -9.92
N LYS A 116 7.69 -2.65 -10.70
CA LYS A 116 9.01 -2.28 -10.21
C LYS A 116 8.99 -0.78 -9.90
N LYS A 117 9.54 -0.41 -8.74
CA LYS A 117 9.57 0.97 -8.26
C LYS A 117 11.00 1.41 -8.03
N GLN A 118 11.34 2.59 -8.51
CA GLN A 118 12.62 3.22 -8.25
C GLN A 118 12.37 4.61 -7.68
N ASN A 119 12.93 4.88 -6.50
CA ASN A 119 12.82 6.19 -5.87
C ASN A 119 13.70 7.20 -6.62
N LYS A 120 13.12 8.31 -7.09
CA LYS A 120 13.85 9.42 -7.72
C LYS A 120 14.57 10.32 -6.71
N GLY A 121 14.42 10.04 -5.42
CA GLY A 121 14.98 10.82 -4.32
C GLY A 121 14.01 11.88 -3.81
N CYS A 122 14.29 12.38 -2.61
CA CYS A 122 13.56 13.48 -1.99
C CYS A 122 14.50 14.67 -1.78
N ARG A 123 13.96 15.88 -1.94
CA ARG A 123 14.69 17.12 -1.63
C ARG A 123 14.75 17.40 -0.13
N THR A 124 13.86 16.76 0.62
CA THR A 124 13.62 16.95 2.05
C THR A 124 13.95 15.68 2.81
N LEU A 125 14.26 15.84 4.10
CA LEU A 125 14.70 14.75 4.96
C LEU A 125 13.54 13.87 5.49
N HIS A 126 12.27 14.29 5.34
CA HIS A 126 11.12 13.53 5.84
C HIS A 126 11.12 12.07 5.35
N TRP A 127 11.17 11.85 4.04
CA TRP A 127 11.07 10.51 3.47
C TRP A 127 12.30 9.63 3.69
N PRO A 128 13.55 10.16 3.66
CA PRO A 128 14.68 9.42 4.17
C PRO A 128 14.49 8.97 5.62
N LEU A 129 13.92 9.80 6.49
CA LEU A 129 13.63 9.43 7.89
C LEU A 129 12.52 8.37 8.00
N GLU A 130 11.50 8.42 7.15
CA GLU A 130 10.44 7.40 7.08
C GLU A 130 10.86 6.14 6.31
N GLU A 131 12.09 6.06 5.79
CA GLU A 131 12.59 4.93 5.01
C GLU A 131 12.66 3.66 5.89
N PRO A 132 11.98 2.57 5.50
CA PRO A 132 11.95 1.35 6.32
C PRO A 132 13.28 0.58 6.32
N LEU A 133 13.61 0.01 7.46
CA LEU A 133 14.83 -0.78 7.70
C LEU A 133 14.63 -2.30 7.54
N VAL A 134 13.42 -2.73 7.20
CA VAL A 134 13.02 -4.14 7.10
C VAL A 134 12.23 -4.40 5.81
N TYR A 135 12.05 -5.68 5.46
CA TYR A 135 11.30 -6.16 4.29
C TYR A 135 11.70 -5.50 2.96
N SER A 136 13.00 -5.55 2.68
CA SER A 136 13.61 -5.07 1.44
C SER A 136 13.38 -3.59 1.15
N GLY A 137 13.15 -2.77 2.18
CA GLY A 137 13.32 -1.32 2.07
C GLY A 137 14.75 -0.97 1.65
N ARG A 138 15.00 0.25 1.17
CA ARG A 138 16.33 0.66 0.67
C ARG A 138 17.42 0.47 1.73
N LEU A 139 17.06 0.62 3.00
CA LEU A 139 17.96 0.51 4.15
C LEU A 139 17.88 -0.86 4.86
N ASP A 140 17.17 -1.83 4.29
CA ASP A 140 17.14 -3.19 4.82
C ASP A 140 18.46 -3.92 4.55
N ILE A 141 19.20 -4.19 5.62
CA ILE A 141 20.48 -4.92 5.60
C ILE A 141 20.36 -6.36 6.11
N SER A 142 19.13 -6.85 6.33
CA SER A 142 18.85 -8.18 6.89
C SER A 142 19.38 -9.34 6.05
N SER A 143 19.63 -9.12 4.76
CA SER A 143 20.16 -10.14 3.84
C SER A 143 21.64 -10.48 4.06
N VAL A 144 22.42 -9.69 4.84
CA VAL A 144 23.88 -9.73 4.73
C VAL A 144 24.65 -10.11 6.01
N THR A 145 24.05 -10.21 7.21
CA THR A 145 24.91 -10.44 8.41
C THR A 145 24.30 -11.06 9.67
N ILE A 146 23.01 -10.85 9.96
CA ILE A 146 22.40 -11.35 11.20
C ILE A 146 21.08 -12.03 10.86
N PRO A 147 21.03 -13.38 10.90
CA PRO A 147 19.78 -14.10 10.82
C PRO A 147 18.81 -13.56 11.89
N ALA A 148 17.60 -13.18 11.48
CA ALA A 148 16.56 -12.57 12.32
C ALA A 148 16.72 -11.08 12.69
N LEU A 149 17.63 -10.32 12.07
CA LEU A 149 17.74 -8.87 12.29
C LEU A 149 16.39 -8.14 12.19
N SER A 150 15.60 -8.43 11.15
CA SER A 150 14.30 -7.80 10.94
C SER A 150 13.34 -8.07 12.10
N ARG A 151 13.37 -9.28 12.69
CA ARG A 151 12.55 -9.60 13.87
C ARG A 151 13.01 -8.79 15.08
N THR A 152 14.32 -8.68 15.29
CA THR A 152 14.88 -7.88 16.40
C THR A 152 14.50 -6.41 16.25
N LEU A 153 14.64 -5.84 15.06
CA LEU A 153 14.24 -4.47 14.73
C LEU A 153 12.74 -4.26 15.01
N ILE A 154 11.88 -5.13 14.50
CA ILE A 154 10.43 -5.06 14.72
C ILE A 154 10.10 -5.15 16.22
N SER A 155 10.68 -6.12 16.94
CA SER A 155 10.43 -6.29 18.38
C SER A 155 10.94 -5.14 19.24
N SER A 156 11.94 -4.40 18.77
CA SER A 156 12.49 -3.22 19.45
C SER A 156 11.83 -1.91 19.00
N GLY A 157 10.89 -1.99 18.04
CA GLY A 157 10.18 -0.84 17.47
C GLY A 157 11.06 0.05 16.59
N ILE A 158 12.15 -0.47 16.03
CA ILE A 158 13.07 0.27 15.16
C ILE A 158 12.70 -0.08 13.71
N ILE A 159 11.69 0.60 13.17
CA ILE A 159 11.12 0.27 11.86
C ILE A 159 11.70 1.16 10.76
N THR A 160 11.88 2.45 11.04
CA THR A 160 12.33 3.48 10.11
C THR A 160 13.70 4.04 10.51
N LEU A 161 14.33 4.77 9.58
CA LEU A 161 15.55 5.52 9.87
C LEU A 161 15.36 6.52 11.02
N ARG A 162 14.17 7.11 11.18
CA ARG A 162 13.85 8.02 12.28
C ARG A 162 14.06 7.37 13.63
N GLU A 163 13.46 6.20 13.87
CA GLU A 163 13.63 5.52 15.15
C GLU A 163 15.09 5.13 15.38
N LEU A 164 15.79 4.68 14.34
CA LEU A 164 17.21 4.37 14.43
C LEU A 164 18.03 5.59 14.83
N VAL A 165 17.82 6.75 14.20
CA VAL A 165 18.52 8.01 14.50
C VAL A 165 18.19 8.51 15.91
N ASN A 166 16.93 8.39 16.34
CA ASN A 166 16.52 8.78 17.69
C ASN A 166 17.28 8.00 18.78
N ILE A 167 17.68 6.76 18.49
CA ILE A 167 18.44 5.90 19.41
C ILE A 167 19.95 6.07 19.22
N ALA A 168 20.42 5.98 17.99
CA ALA A 168 21.84 5.91 17.63
C ALA A 168 22.51 7.28 17.43
N GLY A 169 21.75 8.38 17.44
CA GLY A 169 22.21 9.71 17.10
C GLY A 169 22.21 9.98 15.59
N SER A 170 22.23 11.26 15.19
CA SER A 170 22.28 11.71 13.79
C SER A 170 23.52 11.24 13.04
N ASP A 171 24.63 11.03 13.74
CA ASP A 171 25.88 10.53 13.20
C ASP A 171 25.96 8.99 13.18
N LEU A 172 24.94 8.31 13.72
CA LEU A 172 24.84 6.86 13.89
C LEU A 172 26.04 6.27 14.67
N SER A 173 26.47 6.94 15.75
CA SER A 173 27.64 6.52 16.55
C SER A 173 27.31 5.89 17.91
N ARG A 174 26.09 6.06 18.43
CA ARG A 174 25.68 5.61 19.78
C ARG A 174 25.36 4.11 19.80
N ALA A 175 26.38 3.29 19.58
CA ALA A 175 26.26 1.83 19.52
C ALA A 175 25.76 1.21 20.82
N GLU A 176 26.09 1.80 21.98
CA GLU A 176 25.67 1.28 23.28
C GLU A 176 24.16 1.39 23.49
N ASP A 177 23.57 2.53 23.15
CA ASP A 177 22.13 2.77 23.26
C ASP A 177 21.34 1.85 22.32
N LEU A 178 21.83 1.71 21.08
CA LEU A 178 21.24 0.79 20.13
C LEU A 178 21.37 -0.68 20.58
N ALA A 179 22.53 -1.06 21.12
CA ALA A 179 22.76 -2.40 21.66
C ALA A 179 21.78 -2.71 22.81
N ALA A 180 21.62 -1.77 23.74
CA ALA A 180 20.67 -1.88 24.85
C ALA A 180 19.23 -2.03 24.35
N ARG A 181 18.83 -1.21 23.35
CA ARG A 181 17.48 -1.25 22.78
C ARG A 181 17.17 -2.54 22.02
N MET A 182 18.15 -3.07 21.29
CA MET A 182 18.01 -4.32 20.52
C MET A 182 18.27 -5.58 21.37
N GLY A 183 18.71 -5.44 22.62
CA GLY A 183 19.12 -6.57 23.46
C GLY A 183 20.38 -7.30 22.96
N LEU A 184 21.22 -6.62 22.18
CA LEU A 184 22.45 -7.17 21.63
C LEU A 184 23.63 -6.96 22.59
N ARG A 185 24.35 -8.04 22.90
CA ARG A 185 25.52 -7.97 23.80
C ARG A 185 26.81 -7.54 23.10
N SER A 186 26.89 -7.76 21.79
CA SER A 186 28.12 -7.53 21.03
C SER A 186 28.12 -6.15 20.38
N LEU A 187 28.85 -5.21 21.00
CA LEU A 187 29.06 -3.87 20.42
C LEU A 187 29.76 -3.93 19.06
N ARG A 188 30.59 -4.94 18.80
CA ARG A 188 31.20 -5.14 17.48
C ARG A 188 30.14 -5.35 16.39
N VAL A 189 29.13 -6.19 16.68
CA VAL A 189 28.04 -6.48 15.75
C VAL A 189 27.22 -5.22 15.52
N VAL A 190 26.88 -4.50 16.58
CA VAL A 190 26.10 -3.26 16.49
C VAL A 190 26.84 -2.18 15.70
N ASN A 191 28.14 -1.99 15.95
CA ASN A 191 28.97 -1.08 15.16
C ASN A 191 29.04 -1.48 13.68
N GLN A 192 29.05 -2.77 13.36
CA GLN A 192 29.00 -3.24 11.98
C GLN A 192 27.66 -2.91 11.31
N LEU A 193 26.54 -3.04 12.03
CA LEU A 193 25.21 -2.64 11.54
C LEU A 193 25.15 -1.13 11.29
N LEU A 194 25.56 -0.33 12.27
CA LEU A 194 25.60 1.13 12.15
C LEU A 194 26.47 1.59 10.97
N HIS A 195 27.64 0.97 10.79
CA HIS A 195 28.49 1.26 9.65
C HIS A 195 27.80 0.93 8.32
N ARG A 196 27.07 -0.19 8.23
CA ARG A 196 26.33 -0.58 7.03
C ARG A 196 25.20 0.40 6.72
N TRP A 197 24.36 0.76 7.69
CA TRP A 197 23.33 1.78 7.48
C TRP A 197 23.94 3.12 7.07
N LYS A 198 25.01 3.55 7.73
CA LYS A 198 25.74 4.77 7.37
C LYS A 198 26.30 4.73 5.94
N SER A 199 26.74 3.56 5.47
CA SER A 199 27.23 3.36 4.10
C SER A 199 26.12 3.32 3.04
N ALA A 200 24.91 2.90 3.42
CA ALA A 200 23.75 2.86 2.54
C ALA A 200 23.13 4.25 2.30
N LEU A 201 23.36 5.19 3.22
CA LEU A 201 22.98 6.59 3.08
C LEU A 201 23.89 7.34 2.09
N THR A 202 23.31 8.24 1.31
CA THR A 202 24.07 9.14 0.44
C THR A 202 24.82 10.19 1.27
N SER A 203 25.82 10.83 0.66
CA SER A 203 26.55 11.92 1.34
C SER A 203 25.64 13.09 1.68
N GLU A 204 24.64 13.38 0.84
CA GLU A 204 23.65 14.44 1.08
C GLU A 204 22.74 14.09 2.26
N GLU A 205 22.20 12.87 2.30
CA GLU A 205 21.37 12.39 3.41
C GLU A 205 22.14 12.45 4.74
N ARG A 206 23.42 12.09 4.75
CA ARG A 206 24.26 12.18 5.95
C ARG A 206 24.43 13.62 6.45
N VAL A 207 24.57 14.59 5.56
CA VAL A 207 24.66 16.01 5.94
C VAL A 207 23.32 16.49 6.50
N GLN A 208 22.22 16.18 5.80
CA GLN A 208 20.88 16.55 6.24
C GLN A 208 20.51 15.96 7.61
N LEU A 209 20.92 14.72 7.90
CA LEU A 209 20.72 14.10 9.22
C LEU A 209 21.46 14.85 10.34
N MET A 210 22.65 15.37 10.07
CA MET A 210 23.39 16.17 11.05
C MET A 210 22.66 17.49 11.31
N ASP A 211 22.21 18.17 10.25
CA ASP A 211 21.46 19.43 10.35
C ASP A 211 20.13 19.24 11.10
N TYR A 212 19.47 18.10 10.91
CA TYR A 212 18.22 17.73 11.60
C TYR A 212 18.34 17.73 13.12
N SER A 213 19.49 17.30 13.65
CA SER A 213 19.72 17.31 15.10
C SER A 213 19.76 18.71 15.71
N HIS A 214 19.87 19.76 14.88
CA HIS A 214 19.93 21.16 15.28
C HIS A 214 18.64 21.94 15.02
N THR A 215 17.67 21.34 14.32
CA THR A 215 16.38 21.98 14.01
C THR A 215 15.30 21.50 14.98
N GLU A 216 14.68 22.42 15.73
CA GLU A 216 13.55 22.11 16.63
C GLU A 216 12.28 21.68 15.89
N THR A 217 12.18 22.01 14.60
CA THR A 217 11.04 21.67 13.75
C THR A 217 11.31 20.34 13.05
N GLY A 218 10.62 19.28 13.49
CA GLY A 218 10.57 18.01 12.77
C GLY A 218 10.01 18.19 11.35
N PRO A 219 10.31 17.28 10.40
CA PRO A 219 9.74 17.34 9.07
C PRO A 219 8.22 17.27 9.13
N THR A 220 7.55 18.18 8.44
CA THR A 220 6.08 18.26 8.36
C THR A 220 5.47 16.97 7.83
N GLU A 221 4.41 16.47 8.48
CA GLU A 221 3.68 15.26 8.02
C GLU A 221 2.99 15.44 6.65
N ASP A 222 2.79 16.70 6.24
CA ASP A 222 2.18 17.11 4.97
C ASP A 222 3.13 17.06 3.78
N GLU A 223 4.33 16.48 3.93
CA GLU A 223 5.24 16.37 2.81
C GLU A 223 4.70 15.43 1.70
N PRO A 224 4.86 15.83 0.42
CA PRO A 224 4.39 15.05 -0.72
C PRO A 224 5.20 13.77 -0.81
N PHE A 225 4.54 12.65 -1.14
CA PHE A 225 5.19 11.35 -1.28
C PHE A 225 6.33 11.37 -2.31
N PRO A 226 7.44 10.63 -2.11
CA PRO A 226 8.57 10.57 -3.03
C PRO A 226 8.09 10.28 -4.45
N GLN A 227 8.69 10.97 -5.41
CA GLN A 227 8.45 10.64 -6.80
C GLN A 227 9.04 9.26 -7.08
N LEU A 228 8.19 8.35 -7.54
CA LEU A 228 8.58 7.00 -7.92
C LEU A 228 8.52 6.87 -9.44
N ASN A 229 9.57 6.27 -9.99
CA ASN A 229 9.54 5.67 -11.31
C ASN A 229 8.90 4.29 -11.20
N ILE A 230 7.78 4.12 -11.88
CA ILE A 230 7.00 2.89 -11.86
C ILE A 230 7.02 2.29 -13.26
N SER A 231 7.47 1.04 -13.34
CA SER A 231 7.41 0.24 -14.55
C SER A 231 6.74 -1.10 -14.25
N PRO A 232 6.02 -1.70 -15.21
CA PRO A 232 5.42 -3.02 -15.02
C PRO A 232 6.48 -4.08 -14.66
N ASP A 233 6.20 -4.90 -13.64
CA ASP A 233 6.97 -6.09 -13.33
C ASP A 233 6.51 -7.22 -14.25
N LEU A 234 7.25 -7.42 -15.34
CA LEU A 234 6.94 -8.44 -16.36
C LEU A 234 7.70 -9.75 -16.14
N ASP A 235 8.36 -9.92 -14.99
CA ASP A 235 9.15 -11.11 -14.72
C ASP A 235 8.25 -12.36 -14.76
N GLY A 236 8.59 -13.31 -15.64
CA GLY A 236 7.81 -14.54 -15.88
C GLY A 236 6.62 -14.39 -16.83
N CYS A 237 6.37 -13.20 -17.40
CA CYS A 237 5.37 -13.00 -18.44
C CYS A 237 5.96 -13.26 -19.84
N ALA A 238 5.28 -14.06 -20.66
CA ALA A 238 5.64 -14.30 -22.05
C ALA A 238 4.43 -14.08 -22.95
N GLY A 239 4.63 -13.44 -24.10
CA GLY A 239 3.58 -13.32 -25.12
C GLY A 239 3.89 -12.30 -26.22
N PRO A 240 3.20 -12.39 -27.37
CA PRO A 240 3.50 -11.59 -28.56
C PRO A 240 3.36 -10.07 -28.35
N LEU A 241 2.49 -9.66 -27.41
CA LEU A 241 2.26 -8.25 -27.08
C LEU A 241 3.37 -7.62 -26.24
N LEU A 242 4.22 -8.43 -25.61
CA LEU A 242 5.37 -7.97 -24.82
C LEU A 242 6.65 -7.83 -25.65
N GLU A 243 6.64 -8.31 -26.90
CA GLU A 243 7.76 -8.21 -27.85
C GLU A 243 7.84 -6.83 -28.52
N CYS A 244 6.77 -6.02 -28.44
CA CYS A 244 6.77 -4.62 -28.83
C CYS A 244 7.39 -3.77 -27.71
N ARG A 245 8.72 -3.74 -27.65
CA ARG A 245 9.49 -3.04 -26.60
C ARG A 245 9.39 -1.52 -26.75
N GLY A 246 8.36 -0.94 -26.14
CA GLY A 246 8.33 0.47 -25.73
C GLY A 246 8.31 0.51 -24.20
N GLU A 247 9.40 0.94 -23.59
CA GLU A 247 9.48 1.15 -22.14
C GLU A 247 8.56 2.33 -21.77
N GLY A 248 7.30 2.04 -21.48
CA GLY A 248 6.35 3.01 -20.96
C GLY A 248 6.68 3.34 -19.51
N GLU A 249 7.54 4.32 -19.29
CA GLU A 249 7.75 4.93 -17.98
C GLU A 249 6.48 5.70 -17.59
N MET A 250 5.81 5.28 -16.50
CA MET A 250 4.69 6.05 -15.95
C MET A 250 5.23 6.99 -14.87
N ASP A 251 5.01 8.29 -15.07
CA ASP A 251 5.28 9.31 -14.06
C ASP A 251 4.10 9.37 -13.07
N PHE A 252 4.31 8.84 -11.87
CA PHE A 252 3.28 8.75 -10.83
C PHE A 252 2.95 10.10 -10.16
N GLY A 253 3.68 11.16 -10.53
CA GLY A 253 3.56 12.51 -9.95
C GLY A 253 2.75 13.52 -10.78
N LYS A 254 2.24 13.17 -11.97
CA LYS A 254 1.43 14.07 -12.78
C LYS A 254 -0.05 13.74 -12.66
N GLU A 255 -0.83 14.69 -12.16
CA GLU A 255 -2.29 14.66 -12.26
C GLU A 255 -2.70 14.70 -13.75
N THR A 256 -3.64 13.83 -14.11
CA THR A 256 -4.50 13.97 -15.29
C THR A 256 -5.83 14.57 -14.89
#